data_AF-A0A0S8CAM2-F1
#
_entry.id   AF-A0A0S8CAM2-F1
#
_cell.length_a   1.000
_cell.length_b   1.000
_cell.length_c   1.000
_cell.angle_alpha   90.00
_cell.angle_beta   90.00
_cell.angle_gamma   90.00
#
_symmetry.space_group_name_H-M   'P 1'
#
loop_
_entity.id
_entity.type
_entity.pdbx_description
1 polymer ?
#
loop_
_entity_poly.entity_id
_entity_poly.type
_entity_poly.pdbx_seq_one_letter_code
_entity_poly.pdbx_strand_id
1 'polypeptide(L)'
;PEIQKSILKRYKKGQEPITCRPADMIEPELDQARELVKDISSDIGDVLIAAIYPITGLRFLKWKYGLESPPPEVKAKTLEDVRREDELIAKAKAGQLVEKK
;
A
#
# COMPACT_ATOMS: atom_id res chain seq x y z
N PRO A 1 36.70 -1.60 -3.76
CA PRO A 1 36.53 -2.89 -4.47
C PRO A 1 36.47 -4.10 -3.54
N GLU A 2 37.39 -4.26 -2.59
CA GLU A 2 37.46 -5.44 -1.72
C GLU A 2 36.27 -5.54 -0.74
N ILE A 3 35.91 -4.43 -0.09
CA ILE A 3 34.76 -4.35 0.83
C ILE A 3 33.44 -4.63 0.08
N GLN A 4 33.28 -4.10 -1.13
CA GLN A 4 32.10 -4.34 -1.94
C GLN A 4 31.97 -5.82 -2.32
N LYS A 5 33.09 -6.46 -2.73
CA LYS A 5 33.12 -7.91 -3.02
C LYS A 5 32.83 -8.75 -1.78
N SER A 6 33.29 -8.35 -0.59
CA SER A 6 33.04 -9.11 0.64
C SER A 6 31.57 -9.03 1.08
N ILE A 7 30.94 -7.85 0.95
CA ILE A 7 29.53 -7.63 1.30
C ILE A 7 28.59 -8.33 0.30
N LEU A 8 28.91 -8.28 -0.99
CA LEU A 8 28.08 -8.91 -2.02
C LEU A 8 28.26 -10.43 -2.09
N LYS A 9 29.28 -11.00 -1.43
CA LYS A 9 29.51 -12.44 -1.39
C LYS A 9 28.27 -13.14 -0.80
N ARG A 10 27.61 -13.98 -1.61
CA ARG A 10 26.34 -14.69 -1.30
C ARG A 10 25.09 -13.80 -1.26
N TYR A 11 25.14 -12.59 -1.80
CA TYR A 11 23.94 -11.77 -1.95
C TYR A 11 23.00 -12.39 -2.98
N LYS A 12 21.76 -12.67 -2.57
CA LYS A 12 20.78 -13.43 -3.38
C LYS A 12 20.41 -12.75 -4.69
N LYS A 13 20.55 -11.41 -4.78
CA LYS A 13 20.14 -10.61 -5.95
C LYS A 13 21.29 -10.29 -6.91
N GLY A 14 22.46 -10.90 -6.73
CA GLY A 14 23.61 -10.72 -7.63
C GLY A 14 24.84 -10.16 -6.94
N GLN A 15 25.99 -10.31 -7.59
CA GLN A 15 27.29 -9.88 -7.05
C GLN A 15 27.96 -8.79 -7.89
N GLU A 16 27.41 -8.54 -9.09
CA GLU A 16 27.89 -7.52 -10.02
C GLU A 16 27.11 -6.22 -9.82
N PRO A 17 27.76 -5.15 -9.34
CA PRO A 17 27.13 -3.85 -9.23
C PRO A 17 26.96 -3.22 -10.61
N ILE A 18 25.84 -2.54 -10.83
CA ILE A 18 25.68 -1.66 -11.99
C ILE A 18 26.56 -0.41 -11.84
N THR A 19 27.08 0.09 -12.95
CA THR A 19 27.89 1.32 -13.03
C THR A 19 27.18 2.45 -13.78
N CYS A 20 26.04 2.16 -14.41
CA CYS A 20 25.16 3.12 -15.09
C CYS A 20 24.06 3.66 -14.15
N ARG A 21 23.22 4.56 -14.67
CA ARG A 21 22.03 5.01 -13.96
C ARG A 21 21.02 3.85 -13.90
N PRO A 22 20.44 3.50 -12.74
CA PRO A 22 19.54 2.35 -12.62
C PRO A 22 18.36 2.33 -13.60
N ALA A 23 17.83 3.50 -13.94
CA ALA A 23 16.73 3.64 -14.89
C ALA A 23 17.11 3.25 -16.34
N ASP A 24 18.40 3.19 -16.68
CA ASP A 24 18.86 2.76 -18.00
C ASP A 24 18.76 1.23 -18.17
N MET A 25 18.56 0.49 -17.08
CA MET A 25 18.36 -0.97 -17.06
C MET A 25 16.88 -1.37 -17.04
N ILE A 26 15.96 -0.41 -17.07
CA ILE A 26 14.51 -0.63 -16.95
C ILE A 26 13.85 -0.23 -18.26
N GLU A 27 12.98 -1.09 -18.77
CA GLU A 27 12.20 -0.82 -19.98
C GLU A 27 11.02 0.12 -19.68
N PRO A 28 10.47 0.84 -20.68
CA PRO A 28 9.24 1.62 -20.47
C PRO A 28 8.04 0.74 -20.09
N GLU A 29 7.41 1.02 -18.93
CA GLU A 29 6.31 0.21 -18.38
C GLU A 29 4.92 0.87 -18.50
N LEU A 30 4.81 2.05 -19.14
CA LEU A 30 3.56 2.81 -19.16
C LEU A 30 2.42 2.06 -19.87
N ASP A 31 2.73 1.33 -20.95
CA ASP A 31 1.73 0.55 -21.67
C ASP A 31 1.24 -0.65 -20.86
N GLN A 32 2.12 -1.25 -20.04
CA GLN A 32 1.72 -2.29 -19.08
C GLN A 32 0.77 -1.72 -18.03
N ALA A 33 1.04 -0.52 -17.52
CA ALA A 33 0.16 0.15 -16.57
C ALA A 33 -1.22 0.49 -17.18
N ARG A 34 -1.28 0.87 -18.47
CA ARG A 34 -2.55 1.07 -19.18
C ARG A 34 -3.35 -0.21 -19.28
N GLU A 35 -2.68 -1.32 -19.59
CA GLU A 35 -3.31 -2.63 -19.68
C GLU A 35 -3.92 -3.07 -18.33
N LEU A 36 -3.25 -2.78 -17.21
CA LEU A 36 -3.73 -3.11 -15.87
C LEU A 36 -5.04 -2.39 -15.49
N VAL A 37 -5.27 -1.19 -16.02
CA VAL A 37 -6.44 -0.36 -15.66
C VAL A 37 -7.52 -0.31 -16.74
N LYS A 38 -7.30 -0.96 -17.89
CA LYS A 38 -8.16 -0.83 -19.09
C LYS A 38 -9.65 -1.08 -18.82
N ASP A 39 -9.97 -2.01 -17.91
CA ASP A 39 -11.34 -2.41 -17.55
C ASP A 39 -11.93 -1.54 -16.42
N ILE A 40 -11.15 -0.59 -15.89
CA ILE A 40 -11.51 0.27 -14.75
C ILE A 40 -11.62 1.74 -15.18
N SER A 41 -10.61 2.27 -15.87
CA SER A 41 -10.51 3.69 -16.21
C SER A 41 -9.54 3.92 -17.36
N SER A 42 -9.81 4.97 -18.16
CA SER A 42 -8.90 5.49 -19.18
C SER A 42 -8.18 6.77 -18.75
N ASP A 43 -8.38 7.23 -17.50
CA ASP A 43 -7.74 8.43 -16.96
C ASP A 43 -6.23 8.23 -16.75
N ILE A 44 -5.42 9.20 -17.16
CA ILE A 44 -3.96 9.11 -17.03
C ILE A 44 -3.53 9.09 -15.56
N GLY A 45 -4.27 9.74 -14.66
CA GLY A 45 -4.01 9.69 -13.23
C GLY A 45 -4.16 8.28 -12.68
N ASP A 46 -5.21 7.56 -13.08
CA ASP A 46 -5.45 6.18 -12.67
C ASP A 46 -4.40 5.21 -13.26
N VAL A 47 -3.97 5.43 -14.51
CA VAL A 47 -2.82 4.70 -15.10
C VAL A 47 -1.56 4.89 -14.26
N LEU A 48 -1.25 6.12 -13.84
CA LEU A 48 -0.09 6.41 -12.99
C LEU A 48 -0.24 5.81 -11.59
N ILE A 49 -1.45 5.77 -11.03
CA ILE A 49 -1.72 5.08 -9.76
C ILE A 49 -1.37 3.59 -9.86
N ALA A 50 -1.75 2.92 -10.95
CA ALA A 50 -1.40 1.52 -11.15
C ALA A 50 0.10 1.30 -11.42
N ALA A 51 0.77 2.24 -12.10
CA ALA A 51 2.21 2.18 -12.32
C ALA A 51 3.01 2.28 -11.00
N ILE A 52 2.63 3.21 -10.11
CA ILE A 52 3.35 3.44 -8.85
C ILE A 52 2.93 2.41 -7.78
N TYR A 53 1.66 2.02 -7.76
CA TYR A 53 1.07 1.13 -6.76
C TYR A 53 0.25 -0.01 -7.41
N PRO A 54 0.90 -0.99 -8.04
CA PRO A 54 0.21 -2.00 -8.86
C PRO A 54 -0.76 -2.88 -8.06
N ILE A 55 -0.55 -3.09 -6.77
CA ILE A 55 -1.45 -3.91 -5.94
C ILE A 55 -2.47 -3.03 -5.21
N THR A 56 -2.00 -2.09 -4.39
CA THR A 56 -2.86 -1.25 -3.55
C THR A 56 -3.60 -0.19 -4.35
N GLY A 57 -2.98 0.36 -5.40
CA GLY A 57 -3.58 1.31 -6.32
C GLY A 57 -4.72 0.68 -7.12
N LEU A 58 -4.52 -0.50 -7.72
CA LEU A 58 -5.62 -1.20 -8.41
C LEU A 58 -6.79 -1.49 -7.46
N ARG A 59 -6.51 -1.94 -6.24
CA ARG A 59 -7.55 -2.16 -5.22
C ARG A 59 -8.30 -0.88 -4.89
N PHE A 60 -7.58 0.24 -4.73
CA PHE A 60 -8.19 1.55 -4.52
C PHE A 60 -9.05 2.00 -5.71
N LEU A 61 -8.59 1.78 -6.95
CA LEU A 61 -9.35 2.16 -8.15
C LEU A 61 -10.66 1.38 -8.25
N LYS A 62 -10.66 0.09 -7.94
CA LYS A 62 -11.88 -0.71 -7.85
C LYS A 62 -12.87 -0.15 -6.83
N TRP A 63 -12.39 0.34 -5.69
CA TRP A 63 -13.24 1.01 -4.70
C TRP A 63 -13.76 2.36 -5.19
N LYS A 64 -12.90 3.19 -5.80
CA LYS A 64 -13.23 4.51 -6.35
C LYS A 64 -14.34 4.42 -7.39
N TYR A 65 -14.30 3.41 -8.26
CA TYR A 65 -15.28 3.19 -9.34
C TYR A 65 -16.42 2.23 -8.94
N GLY A 66 -16.50 1.81 -7.68
CA GLY A 66 -17.61 0.99 -7.18
C GLY A 66 -17.63 -0.47 -7.66
N LEU A 67 -16.52 -0.97 -8.22
CA LEU A 67 -16.38 -2.37 -8.64
C LEU A 67 -16.24 -3.32 -7.43
N GLU A 68 -15.66 -2.82 -6.33
CA GLU A 68 -15.54 -3.53 -5.07
C GLU A 68 -15.90 -2.61 -3.90
N SER A 69 -16.42 -3.17 -2.81
CA SER A 69 -16.68 -2.41 -1.58
C SER A 69 -15.42 -2.34 -0.71
N PRO A 70 -15.06 -1.16 -0.17
CA PRO A 70 -13.95 -1.04 0.76
C PRO A 70 -14.20 -1.86 2.04
N PRO A 71 -13.17 -2.53 2.59
CA PRO A 71 -13.29 -3.23 3.87
C PRO A 71 -13.66 -2.26 5.00
N PRO A 72 -14.33 -2.73 6.08
CA PRO A 72 -14.73 -1.86 7.19
C PRO A 72 -13.56 -1.09 7.83
N GLU A 73 -12.37 -1.67 7.84
CA GLU A 73 -11.15 -1.11 8.43
C GLU A 73 -10.70 0.22 7.80
N VAL A 74 -11.01 0.42 6.50
CA VAL A 74 -10.64 1.66 5.80
C VAL A 74 -11.76 2.69 5.80
N LYS A 75 -12.92 2.37 6.39
CA LYS A 75 -14.02 3.32 6.51
C LYS A 75 -13.67 4.36 7.57
N ALA A 76 -14.08 5.60 7.33
CA ALA A 76 -13.96 6.65 8.32
C ALA A 76 -14.77 6.29 9.58
N LYS A 77 -14.21 6.58 10.75
CA LYS A 77 -14.95 6.46 12.01
C LYS A 77 -16.02 7.53 12.09
N THR A 78 -17.20 7.17 12.59
CA THR A 78 -18.28 8.12 12.88
C THR A 78 -18.03 8.84 14.21
N LEU A 79 -18.72 9.96 14.45
CA LEU A 79 -18.66 10.65 15.75
C LEU A 79 -19.22 9.74 16.87
N GLU A 80 -20.19 8.89 16.53
CA GLU A 80 -20.75 7.88 17.43
C GLU A 80 -19.72 6.81 17.80
N ASP A 81 -18.91 6.35 16.85
CA ASP A 81 -17.81 5.40 17.13
C ASP A 81 -16.79 6.02 18.08
N VAL A 82 -16.44 7.29 17.87
CA VAL A 82 -15.50 8.03 18.73
C VAL A 82 -16.05 8.15 20.16
N ARG A 83 -17.32 8.54 20.32
CA ARG A 83 -17.97 8.64 21.64
C ARG A 83 -17.97 7.31 22.38
N ARG A 84 -18.29 6.21 21.69
CA ARG A 84 -18.27 4.86 22.28
C ARG A 84 -16.86 4.45 22.72
N GLU A 85 -15.85 4.76 21.92
CA GLU A 85 -14.45 4.51 22.27
C GLU A 85 -14.02 5.32 23.49
N ASP A 86 -14.40 6.60 23.57
CA ASP A 86 -14.10 7.47 24.72
C ASP A 86 -14.72 6.95 26.03
N GLU A 87 -15.98 6.49 25.98
CA GLU A 87 -16.65 5.87 27.13
C GLU A 87 -15.95 4.59 27.59
N LEU A 88 -15.54 3.74 26.65
CA LEU A 88 -14.80 2.51 26.95
C LEU A 88 -13.42 2.82 27.54
N ILE A 89 -12.73 3.83 27.02
CA ILE A 89 -11.43 4.30 27.55
C ILE A 89 -11.61 4.87 28.96
N ALA A 90 -12.68 5.61 29.23
CA ALA A 90 -12.99 6.13 30.56
C ALA A 90 -13.23 4.98 31.56
N LYS A 91 -14.03 3.98 31.19
CA LYS A 91 -14.25 2.77 32.00
C LYS A 91 -12.95 1.98 32.23
N ALA A 92 -12.08 1.91 31.22
CA ALA A 92 -10.76 1.30 31.33
C ALA A 92 -9.90 1.97 32.40
N LYS A 93 -9.79 3.30 32.31
CA LYS A 93 -9.01 4.13 33.24
C LYS A 93 -9.56 4.06 34.67
N ALA A 94 -10.88 3.93 34.82
CA ALA A 94 -11.53 3.76 36.11
C ALA A 94 -11.39 2.33 36.69
N GLY A 95 -10.78 1.38 35.97
CA GLY A 95 -10.67 -0.01 36.40
C GLY A 95 -12.01 -0.78 36.37
N GLN A 96 -12.98 -0.29 35.59
CA GLN A 96 -14.34 -0.82 35.44
C GLN A 96 -14.55 -1.55 34.10
N LEU A 97 -13.45 -1.95 33.44
CA LEU A 97 -13.51 -2.54 32.09
C LEU A 97 -14.20 -3.93 32.07
N VAL A 98 -14.14 -4.64 33.19
CA VAL A 98 -14.80 -5.94 33.40
C VAL A 98 -15.63 -5.79 34.66
N GLU A 99 -16.91 -6.15 34.62
CA GLU A 99 -17.73 -6.15 35.83
C GLU A 99 -17.07 -7.05 36.88
N LYS A 100 -16.72 -6.45 38.03
CA LYS A 100 -16.31 -7.24 39.19
C LYS A 100 -17.53 -8.05 39.62
N LYS A 101 -17.48 -9.36 39.36
CA LYS A 101 -18.42 -10.34 39.93
C LYS A 101 -18.49 -10.23 41.44
#